data_AF-A0A8K1FSG0-F1
#
_entry.id   AF-A0A8K1FSG0-F1
#
_cell.length_a   1.000
_cell.length_b   1.000
_cell.length_c   1.000
_cell.angle_alpha   90.00
_cell.angle_beta   90.00
_cell.angle_gamma   90.00
#
_symmetry.space_group_name_H-M   'P 1'
#
loop_
_entity.id
_entity.type
_entity.pdbx_description
1 polymer ?
#
loop_
_entity_poly.entity_id
_entity_poly.type
_entity_poly.pdbx_seq_one_letter_code
_entity_poly.pdbx_strand_id
1 'polypeptide(L)'
;MESGKINDTLVSIQAAWLCAAEREFEREEEERAAFVARQRRRGIKGKYELDTAAQLDADLKKQELLLRQRTQDRLPMERDCNTNRLTRPRQDSPQHQQRSTKLQETASIYQREHQRLATLLKEKPIRRKNQLQPRQKKAHPRIVDDMLAIERRYTRSAIRLQKWWRSHLRHQFWRSYLRQILYDRETRNRQEFMLVLEAEEEWHRAQRDRYQARLQRFRLFEQLVELEEQYYRAHDRVNDLEAIYLDMQTQRLRVSPRAIEQGWVEEMEHKMREQRRLITKTKLQVFFDLGFRLKKKAEEYHAIASKIRELEEKRLRFQIWRDEEFLDYWQRECDHQHQQRMIERRRRIADQKRRWRVHFHHLSGKRDRRWRGTHWSPDVLEKAKEKETFSLNKTNLLATIEAKWRKHLEHGARDLRDDDEQRQAQRRQELEEEVALTTATAQIEQTKAIFDPVFRDTEGRFLLVKEQQQRQKQKRAWIQKQIAMRDISLSRQTTVEDTQSHRPAPSPERQMKIRRNQQNARVPWHLLDELVAERRRLEEEKAMFNVWGKVHVSMKAKRQAPDK
;
A
#
# COMPACT_ATOMS: atom_id res chain seq x y z
N MET A 1 -32.08 66.49 -0.91
CA MET A 1 -32.19 65.68 0.33
C MET A 1 -32.69 64.25 0.07
N GLU A 2 -32.67 63.73 -1.16
CA GLU A 2 -33.26 62.41 -1.49
C GLU A 2 -32.22 61.27 -1.63
N SER A 3 -30.93 61.59 -1.77
CA SER A 3 -29.85 60.59 -1.90
C SER A 3 -29.62 59.76 -0.62
N GLY A 4 -29.89 60.32 0.56
CA GLY A 4 -29.74 59.60 1.83
C GLY A 4 -30.73 58.44 1.98
N LYS A 5 -31.98 58.62 1.55
CA LYS A 5 -33.02 57.59 1.66
C LYS A 5 -32.72 56.36 0.80
N ILE A 6 -32.10 56.56 -0.37
CA ILE A 6 -31.73 55.45 -1.27
C ILE A 6 -30.60 54.62 -0.67
N ASN A 7 -29.59 55.25 -0.08
CA ASN A 7 -28.49 54.54 0.58
C ASN A 7 -28.99 53.74 1.80
N ASP A 8 -29.87 54.30 2.62
CA ASP A 8 -30.45 53.58 3.75
C ASP A 8 -31.27 52.35 3.30
N THR A 9 -32.02 52.47 2.21
CA THR A 9 -32.75 51.31 1.65
C THR A 9 -31.82 50.24 1.10
N LEU A 10 -30.70 50.62 0.46
CA LEU A 10 -29.72 49.67 -0.06
C LEU A 10 -28.97 48.93 1.07
N VAL A 11 -28.61 49.64 2.14
CA VAL A 11 -28.00 49.04 3.33
C VAL A 11 -28.98 48.09 4.02
N SER A 12 -30.27 48.45 4.11
CA SER A 12 -31.32 47.58 4.65
C SER A 12 -31.52 46.30 3.82
N ILE A 13 -31.50 46.40 2.49
CA ILE A 13 -31.62 45.24 1.60
C ILE A 13 -30.40 44.32 1.72
N GLN A 14 -29.20 44.88 1.81
CA GLN A 14 -27.97 44.08 2.01
C GLN A 14 -27.99 43.36 3.37
N ALA A 15 -28.41 44.05 4.44
CA ALA A 15 -28.56 43.42 5.75
C ALA A 15 -29.61 42.28 5.72
N ALA A 16 -30.74 42.48 5.03
CA ALA A 16 -31.76 41.45 4.88
C ALA A 16 -31.24 40.22 4.11
N TRP A 17 -30.42 40.43 3.07
CA TRP A 17 -29.78 39.34 2.33
C TRP A 17 -28.77 38.56 3.20
N LEU A 18 -27.97 39.25 4.01
CA LEU A 18 -27.03 38.60 4.92
C LEU A 18 -27.76 37.77 5.98
N CYS A 19 -28.83 38.29 6.58
CA CYS A 19 -29.65 37.54 7.53
C CYS A 19 -30.37 36.34 6.87
N ALA A 20 -30.77 36.46 5.60
CA ALA A 20 -31.35 35.35 4.85
C ALA A 20 -30.31 34.25 4.58
N ALA A 21 -29.09 34.63 4.20
CA ALA A 21 -27.97 33.71 3.98
C ALA A 21 -27.54 33.00 5.27
N GLU A 22 -27.48 33.71 6.40
CA GLU A 22 -27.21 33.11 7.72
C GLU A 22 -28.26 32.06 8.09
N ARG A 23 -29.55 32.34 7.84
CA ARG A 23 -30.65 31.37 8.07
C ARG A 23 -30.63 30.17 7.13
N GLU A 24 -30.11 30.31 5.92
CA GLU A 24 -29.91 29.17 5.01
C GLU A 24 -28.73 28.32 5.46
N PHE A 25 -27.65 28.96 5.91
CA PHE A 25 -26.49 28.28 6.48
C PHE A 25 -26.85 27.48 7.75
N GLU A 26 -27.61 28.06 8.67
CA GLU A 26 -28.12 27.35 9.87
C GLU A 26 -28.97 26.13 9.48
N ARG A 27 -29.84 26.26 8.46
CA ARG A 27 -30.64 25.13 7.97
C ARG A 27 -29.79 24.03 7.35
N GLU A 28 -28.76 24.37 6.57
CA GLU A 28 -27.82 23.38 6.05
C GLU A 28 -27.05 22.67 7.18
N GLU A 29 -26.63 23.39 8.22
CA GLU A 29 -25.97 22.79 9.38
C GLU A 29 -26.89 21.84 10.15
N GLU A 30 -28.16 22.21 10.35
CA GLU A 30 -29.17 21.34 10.96
C GLU A 30 -29.42 20.08 10.13
N GLU A 31 -29.51 20.19 8.80
CA GLU A 31 -29.67 19.06 7.89
C GLU A 31 -28.44 18.13 7.92
N ARG A 32 -27.23 18.70 7.93
CA ARG A 32 -25.97 17.94 8.07
C ARG A 32 -25.90 17.23 9.43
N ALA A 33 -26.25 17.91 10.51
CA ALA A 33 -26.30 17.33 11.84
C ALA A 33 -27.33 16.19 11.93
N ALA A 34 -28.52 16.37 11.33
CA ALA A 34 -29.55 15.34 11.25
C ALA A 34 -29.10 14.14 10.40
N PHE A 35 -28.38 14.36 9.30
CA PHE A 35 -27.80 13.29 8.48
C PHE A 35 -26.75 12.48 9.24
N VAL A 36 -25.83 13.15 9.94
CA VAL A 36 -24.82 12.50 10.79
C VAL A 36 -25.48 11.73 11.93
N ALA A 37 -26.52 12.29 12.56
CA ALA A 37 -27.30 11.60 13.59
C ALA A 37 -28.00 10.33 13.03
N ARG A 38 -28.57 10.41 11.82
CA ARG A 38 -29.14 9.23 11.12
C ARG A 38 -28.08 8.18 10.79
N GLN A 39 -26.90 8.59 10.35
CA GLN A 39 -25.76 7.69 10.12
C GLN A 39 -25.30 7.01 11.41
N ARG A 40 -25.14 7.76 12.50
CA ARG A 40 -24.79 7.20 13.82
C ARG A 40 -25.85 6.21 14.30
N ARG A 41 -27.15 6.53 14.15
CA ARG A 41 -28.24 5.59 14.47
C ARG A 41 -28.20 4.32 13.62
N ARG A 42 -27.80 4.39 12.35
CA ARG A 42 -27.65 3.21 11.47
C ARG A 42 -26.38 2.40 11.79
N GLY A 43 -25.29 3.07 12.16
CA GLY A 43 -24.01 2.42 12.48
C GLY A 43 -23.97 1.78 13.86
N ILE A 44 -24.65 2.37 14.86
CA ILE A 44 -24.70 1.84 16.23
C ILE A 44 -25.63 0.63 16.32
N LYS A 45 -26.72 0.60 15.53
CA LYS A 45 -27.67 -0.53 15.51
C LYS A 45 -27.09 -1.83 14.96
N GLY A 46 -25.91 -1.80 14.32
CA GLY A 46 -25.23 -2.99 13.78
C GLY A 46 -23.95 -3.39 14.51
N LYS A 47 -23.47 -2.61 15.50
CA LYS A 47 -22.18 -2.87 16.16
C LYS A 47 -22.26 -3.14 17.67
N TYR A 48 -23.38 -2.79 18.33
CA TYR A 48 -23.49 -2.90 19.79
C TYR A 48 -24.81 -3.49 20.30
N GLU A 49 -25.71 -3.97 19.42
CA GLU A 49 -26.72 -4.93 19.88
C GLU A 49 -25.97 -6.26 20.04
N LEU A 50 -25.67 -6.64 21.29
CA LEU A 50 -25.30 -8.02 21.61
C LEU A 50 -26.40 -8.89 21.00
N ASP A 51 -26.08 -9.66 19.96
CA ASP A 51 -27.03 -10.53 19.28
C ASP A 51 -27.74 -11.36 20.35
N THR A 52 -29.03 -11.11 20.54
CA THR A 52 -29.86 -11.92 21.44
C THR A 52 -29.68 -13.38 21.04
N ALA A 53 -29.56 -14.31 21.99
CA ALA A 53 -29.30 -15.74 21.70
C ALA A 53 -30.21 -16.31 20.60
N ALA A 54 -31.45 -15.80 20.47
CA ALA A 54 -32.39 -16.13 19.41
C ALA A 54 -31.95 -15.73 17.98
N GLN A 55 -31.20 -14.64 17.80
CA GLN A 55 -30.63 -14.23 16.51
C GLN A 55 -29.43 -15.09 16.11
N LEU A 56 -28.58 -15.46 17.08
CA LEU A 56 -27.49 -16.41 16.83
C LEU A 56 -28.02 -17.78 16.43
N ASP A 57 -29.08 -18.27 17.09
CA ASP A 57 -29.76 -19.52 16.70
C ASP A 57 -30.42 -19.43 15.31
N ALA A 58 -30.97 -18.27 14.95
CA ALA A 58 -31.55 -18.06 13.62
C ALA A 58 -30.48 -18.04 12.53
N ASP A 59 -29.33 -17.43 12.80
CA ASP A 59 -28.22 -17.38 11.84
C ASP A 59 -27.45 -18.70 11.75
N LEU A 60 -27.33 -19.46 12.85
CA LEU A 60 -26.87 -20.85 12.84
C LEU A 60 -27.78 -21.72 11.95
N LYS A 61 -29.10 -21.63 12.12
CA LYS A 61 -30.06 -22.35 11.26
C LYS A 61 -29.96 -21.96 9.78
N LYS A 62 -29.70 -20.68 9.47
CA LYS A 62 -29.47 -20.25 8.08
C LYS A 62 -28.17 -20.81 7.52
N GLN A 63 -27.10 -20.86 8.32
CA GLN A 63 -25.83 -21.46 7.91
C GLN A 63 -25.96 -22.98 7.67
N GLU A 64 -26.69 -23.70 8.52
CA GLU A 64 -27.00 -25.12 8.32
C GLU A 64 -27.80 -25.36 7.04
N LEU A 65 -28.78 -24.51 6.73
CA LEU A 65 -29.55 -24.56 5.49
C LEU A 65 -28.67 -24.35 4.25
N LEU A 66 -27.75 -23.38 4.29
CA LEU A 66 -26.80 -23.13 3.20
C LEU A 66 -25.82 -24.30 3.01
N LEU A 67 -25.39 -24.94 4.09
CA LEU A 67 -24.55 -26.14 4.02
C LEU A 67 -25.31 -27.31 3.41
N ARG A 68 -26.60 -27.51 3.78
CA ARG A 68 -27.47 -28.52 3.17
C ARG A 68 -27.73 -28.27 1.67
N GLN A 69 -27.91 -27.01 1.27
CA GLN A 69 -28.02 -26.66 -0.15
C GLN A 69 -26.72 -26.96 -0.90
N ARG A 70 -25.57 -26.60 -0.34
CA ARG A 70 -24.27 -26.89 -0.95
C ARG A 70 -23.94 -28.38 -1.04
N THR A 71 -24.41 -29.20 -0.10
CA THR A 71 -24.24 -30.66 -0.20
C THR A 71 -25.18 -31.28 -1.22
N GLN A 72 -26.41 -30.75 -1.37
CA GLN A 72 -27.32 -31.15 -2.45
C GLN A 72 -26.77 -30.77 -3.83
N ASP A 73 -26.17 -29.57 -3.97
CA ASP A 73 -25.52 -29.13 -5.22
C ASP A 73 -24.24 -29.91 -5.55
N ARG A 74 -23.67 -30.63 -4.57
CA ARG A 74 -22.44 -31.43 -4.72
C ARG A 74 -22.70 -32.92 -4.98
N LEU A 75 -23.94 -33.38 -5.02
CA LEU A 75 -24.22 -34.72 -5.51
C LEU A 75 -23.88 -34.77 -7.01
N PRO A 76 -23.02 -35.71 -7.44
CA PRO A 76 -22.55 -35.76 -8.81
C PRO A 76 -23.72 -36.04 -9.73
N MET A 77 -24.05 -35.04 -10.54
CA MET A 77 -24.90 -35.15 -11.71
C MET A 77 -24.22 -36.13 -12.68
N GLU A 78 -24.55 -37.42 -12.58
CA GLU A 78 -24.25 -38.41 -13.62
C GLU A 78 -24.90 -37.92 -14.92
N ARG A 79 -24.05 -37.35 -15.78
CA ARG A 79 -24.45 -36.83 -17.08
C ARG A 79 -24.36 -37.96 -18.09
N ASP A 80 -25.51 -38.55 -18.38
CA ASP A 80 -25.73 -39.23 -19.64
C ASP A 80 -25.60 -38.21 -20.78
N CYS A 81 -24.51 -38.36 -21.51
CA CYS A 81 -24.27 -37.72 -22.77
C CYS A 81 -25.12 -38.41 -23.84
N ASN A 82 -26.16 -37.73 -24.34
CA ASN A 82 -26.52 -37.94 -25.73
C ASN A 82 -27.03 -36.69 -26.43
N THR A 83 -26.36 -36.45 -27.55
CA THR A 83 -26.54 -35.35 -28.48
C THR A 83 -27.73 -35.61 -29.39
N ASN A 84 -28.57 -34.60 -29.65
CA ASN A 84 -28.73 -34.05 -31.01
C ASN A 84 -29.90 -33.06 -31.19
N ARG A 85 -29.56 -32.00 -31.93
CA ARG A 85 -30.36 -31.24 -32.91
C ARG A 85 -31.47 -30.29 -32.44
N LEU A 86 -31.09 -29.00 -32.48
CA LEU A 86 -31.60 -27.96 -33.41
C LEU A 86 -33.09 -28.02 -33.80
N THR A 87 -33.85 -26.99 -33.43
CA THR A 87 -34.40 -25.97 -34.36
C THR A 87 -35.12 -24.84 -33.59
N ARG A 88 -34.81 -23.58 -33.93
CA ARG A 88 -35.69 -22.38 -33.85
C ARG A 88 -36.42 -22.26 -35.22
N PRO A 89 -37.50 -21.46 -35.45
CA PRO A 89 -37.88 -20.21 -34.75
C PRO A 89 -39.40 -19.85 -34.62
N ARG A 90 -39.65 -18.73 -33.91
CA ARG A 90 -40.50 -17.56 -34.28
C ARG A 90 -41.99 -17.45 -33.81
N GLN A 91 -42.25 -16.22 -33.34
CA GLN A 91 -43.46 -15.37 -33.35
C GLN A 91 -44.42 -15.34 -32.14
N ASP A 92 -44.33 -14.19 -31.45
CA ASP A 92 -45.37 -13.17 -31.23
C ASP A 92 -46.66 -13.52 -30.45
N SER A 93 -46.85 -12.70 -29.41
CA SER A 93 -48.10 -12.18 -28.83
C SER A 93 -48.60 -12.73 -27.48
N PRO A 94 -49.30 -11.88 -26.68
CA PRO A 94 -49.09 -11.80 -25.24
C PRO A 94 -50.32 -12.18 -24.40
N GLN A 95 -50.14 -12.17 -23.07
CA GLN A 95 -51.17 -12.11 -22.01
C GLN A 95 -52.16 -13.29 -21.96
N HIS A 96 -52.05 -14.15 -20.93
CA HIS A 96 -52.92 -14.08 -19.74
C HIS A 96 -52.62 -15.22 -18.75
N GLN A 97 -52.59 -14.83 -17.48
CA GLN A 97 -53.11 -15.53 -16.30
C GLN A 97 -52.59 -16.92 -15.88
N GLN A 98 -51.96 -16.86 -14.69
CA GLN A 98 -52.31 -17.62 -13.50
C GLN A 98 -51.97 -19.12 -13.41
N ARG A 99 -51.05 -19.33 -12.46
CA ARG A 99 -51.13 -20.24 -11.31
C ARG A 99 -51.06 -21.76 -11.53
N SER A 100 -50.34 -22.34 -10.57
CA SER A 100 -50.41 -23.73 -10.09
C SER A 100 -50.05 -24.83 -11.09
N THR A 101 -48.86 -25.41 -10.91
CA THR A 101 -48.70 -26.74 -10.29
C THR A 101 -47.23 -27.14 -10.30
N LYS A 102 -46.49 -26.70 -9.27
CA LYS A 102 -45.40 -27.52 -8.74
C LYS A 102 -46.09 -28.68 -8.01
N LEU A 103 -46.07 -29.87 -8.61
CA LEU A 103 -46.29 -31.21 -8.03
C LEU A 103 -46.58 -32.18 -9.19
N GLN A 104 -45.56 -32.49 -9.98
CA GLN A 104 -45.56 -33.65 -10.88
C GLN A 104 -44.23 -34.39 -10.74
N GLU A 105 -43.90 -34.78 -9.52
CA GLU A 105 -42.82 -35.72 -9.24
C GLU A 105 -43.32 -36.79 -8.27
N THR A 106 -44.23 -37.63 -8.76
CA THR A 106 -44.40 -39.05 -8.39
C THR A 106 -45.45 -39.66 -9.33
N ALA A 107 -45.18 -39.60 -10.64
CA ALA A 107 -45.91 -40.49 -11.55
C ALA A 107 -45.55 -41.92 -11.16
N SER A 108 -46.54 -42.65 -10.61
CA SER A 108 -46.46 -44.06 -10.25
C SER A 108 -45.77 -44.85 -11.36
N ILE A 109 -44.94 -45.82 -11.01
CA ILE A 109 -44.23 -46.70 -11.95
C ILE A 109 -45.20 -47.26 -13.02
N TYR A 110 -46.45 -47.52 -12.63
CA TYR A 110 -47.52 -47.94 -13.54
C TYR A 110 -47.84 -46.90 -14.63
N GLN A 111 -47.85 -45.59 -14.35
CA GLN A 111 -48.08 -44.58 -15.39
C GLN A 111 -46.90 -44.47 -16.36
N ARG A 112 -45.66 -44.67 -15.90
CA ARG A 112 -44.49 -44.72 -16.78
C ARG A 112 -44.49 -45.98 -17.65
N GLU A 113 -44.82 -47.14 -17.08
CA GLU A 113 -44.97 -48.39 -17.82
C GLU A 113 -46.14 -48.29 -18.82
N HIS A 114 -47.27 -47.69 -18.44
CA HIS A 114 -48.42 -47.51 -19.34
C HIS A 114 -48.12 -46.53 -20.48
N GLN A 115 -47.31 -45.48 -20.25
CA GLN A 115 -46.82 -44.61 -21.31
C GLN A 115 -45.81 -45.32 -22.22
N ARG A 116 -44.94 -46.15 -21.66
CA ARG A 116 -43.97 -46.97 -22.40
C ARG A 116 -44.67 -48.01 -23.26
N LEU A 117 -45.67 -48.71 -22.70
CA LEU A 117 -46.53 -49.64 -23.41
C LEU A 117 -47.37 -48.90 -24.45
N ALA A 118 -47.90 -47.72 -24.18
CA ALA A 118 -48.58 -46.90 -25.19
C ALA A 118 -47.64 -46.45 -26.33
N THR A 119 -46.35 -46.23 -26.08
CA THR A 119 -45.37 -45.97 -27.15
C THR A 119 -44.93 -47.22 -27.90
N LEU A 120 -45.00 -48.41 -27.28
CA LEU A 120 -44.70 -49.70 -27.93
C LEU A 120 -45.90 -50.24 -28.72
N LEU A 121 -47.11 -50.03 -28.20
CA LEU A 121 -48.40 -50.40 -28.81
C LEU A 121 -48.93 -49.35 -29.79
N LYS A 122 -48.33 -48.15 -29.85
CA LYS A 122 -48.38 -47.34 -31.06
C LYS A 122 -47.60 -48.07 -32.14
N GLU A 123 -48.27 -49.05 -32.72
CA GLU A 123 -47.91 -49.71 -33.95
C GLU A 123 -47.41 -48.63 -34.90
N LYS A 124 -46.09 -48.59 -35.10
CA LYS A 124 -45.51 -47.85 -36.21
C LYS A 124 -46.28 -48.37 -37.42
N PRO A 125 -47.07 -47.54 -38.13
CA PRO A 125 -47.82 -48.03 -39.27
C PRO A 125 -46.79 -48.71 -40.16
N ILE A 126 -46.97 -50.01 -40.35
CA ILE A 126 -46.15 -50.84 -41.21
C ILE A 126 -46.17 -50.10 -42.54
N ARG A 127 -45.08 -49.35 -42.79
CA ARG A 127 -44.91 -48.59 -44.02
C ARG A 127 -44.99 -49.63 -45.10
N ARG A 128 -46.12 -49.62 -45.81
CA ARG A 128 -46.37 -50.33 -47.06
C ARG A 128 -45.19 -50.07 -47.99
N LYS A 129 -44.14 -50.90 -47.86
CA LYS A 129 -43.14 -51.15 -48.90
C LYS A 129 -43.93 -51.87 -49.99
N ASN A 130 -44.55 -51.10 -50.88
CA ASN A 130 -45.05 -51.50 -52.21
C ASN A 130 -45.85 -50.38 -52.90
N GLN A 131 -45.63 -49.12 -52.53
CA GLN A 131 -45.86 -48.03 -53.47
C GLN A 131 -44.50 -47.55 -53.96
N LEU A 132 -44.26 -47.82 -55.24
CA LEU A 132 -43.25 -47.21 -56.09
C LEU A 132 -43.29 -45.69 -55.90
N GLN A 133 -42.60 -45.18 -54.89
CA GLN A 133 -42.08 -43.83 -55.03
C GLN A 133 -41.15 -43.91 -56.24
N PRO A 134 -41.38 -43.10 -57.29
CA PRO A 134 -40.42 -43.04 -58.39
C PRO A 134 -39.09 -42.79 -57.71
N ARG A 135 -38.11 -43.68 -57.93
CA ARG A 135 -36.71 -43.42 -57.57
C ARG A 135 -36.49 -41.99 -58.00
N GLN A 136 -36.37 -41.05 -57.04
CA GLN A 136 -35.98 -39.70 -57.39
C GLN A 136 -34.66 -39.92 -58.11
N LYS A 137 -34.69 -39.78 -59.44
CA LYS A 137 -33.51 -39.86 -60.27
C LYS A 137 -32.53 -38.96 -59.55
N LYS A 138 -31.41 -39.50 -59.05
CA LYS A 138 -30.37 -38.70 -58.40
C LYS A 138 -30.17 -37.55 -59.37
N ALA A 139 -30.69 -36.36 -59.02
CA ALA A 139 -30.62 -35.23 -59.90
C ALA A 139 -29.15 -35.11 -60.19
N HIS A 140 -28.78 -35.21 -61.48
CA HIS A 140 -27.38 -35.17 -61.89
C HIS A 140 -26.73 -34.07 -61.06
N PRO A 141 -25.67 -34.35 -60.28
CA PRO A 141 -25.06 -33.33 -59.45
C PRO A 141 -24.73 -32.19 -60.40
N ARG A 142 -25.48 -31.09 -60.31
CA ARG A 142 -25.10 -29.86 -60.97
C ARG A 142 -23.97 -29.34 -60.10
N ILE A 143 -22.79 -29.88 -60.36
CA ILE A 143 -21.55 -29.61 -59.64
C ILE A 143 -21.39 -28.09 -59.47
N VAL A 144 -21.81 -27.32 -60.48
CA VAL A 144 -21.84 -25.86 -60.49
C VAL A 144 -22.81 -25.27 -59.44
N ASP A 145 -24.05 -25.77 -59.33
CA ASP A 145 -25.03 -25.28 -58.35
C ASP A 145 -24.61 -25.64 -56.92
N ASP A 146 -24.02 -26.82 -56.71
CA ASP A 146 -23.46 -27.22 -55.42
C ASP A 146 -22.22 -26.38 -55.04
N MET A 147 -21.34 -26.08 -55.99
CA MET A 147 -20.20 -25.16 -55.81
C MET A 147 -20.68 -23.75 -55.42
N LEU A 148 -21.65 -23.19 -56.14
CA LEU A 148 -22.25 -21.89 -55.82
C LEU A 148 -22.98 -21.89 -54.48
N ALA A 149 -23.63 -23.00 -54.11
CA ALA A 149 -24.27 -23.16 -52.81
C ALA A 149 -23.24 -23.21 -51.67
N ILE A 150 -22.09 -23.84 -51.89
CA ILE A 150 -20.96 -23.88 -50.95
C ILE A 150 -20.36 -22.48 -50.77
N GLU A 151 -20.12 -21.73 -51.86
CA GLU A 151 -19.66 -20.33 -51.80
C GLU A 151 -20.63 -19.43 -51.04
N ARG A 152 -21.94 -19.56 -51.29
CA ARG A 152 -22.99 -18.84 -50.55
C ARG A 152 -22.99 -19.20 -49.06
N ARG A 153 -22.67 -20.44 -48.67
CA ARG A 153 -22.54 -20.84 -47.27
C ARG A 153 -21.29 -20.26 -46.63
N TYR A 154 -20.15 -20.24 -47.34
CA TYR A 154 -18.91 -19.62 -46.85
C TYR A 154 -19.06 -18.11 -46.67
N THR A 155 -19.62 -17.41 -47.65
CA THR A 155 -19.89 -15.96 -47.56
C THR A 155 -20.82 -15.64 -46.39
N ARG A 156 -21.94 -16.38 -46.21
CA ARG A 156 -22.83 -16.21 -45.04
C ARG A 156 -22.12 -16.48 -43.72
N SER A 157 -21.26 -17.49 -43.66
CA SER A 157 -20.49 -17.82 -42.44
C SER A 157 -19.45 -16.75 -42.13
N ALA A 158 -18.74 -16.25 -43.14
CA ALA A 158 -17.77 -15.16 -43.03
C ALA A 158 -18.43 -13.86 -42.54
N ILE A 159 -19.60 -13.49 -43.10
CA ILE A 159 -20.37 -12.32 -42.66
C ILE A 159 -20.76 -12.45 -41.18
N ARG A 160 -21.21 -13.64 -40.73
CA ARG A 160 -21.54 -13.88 -39.31
C ARG A 160 -20.32 -13.75 -38.42
N LEU A 161 -19.18 -14.34 -38.81
CA LEU A 161 -17.92 -14.21 -38.08
C LEU A 161 -17.45 -12.76 -37.98
N GLN A 162 -17.52 -11.99 -39.08
CA GLN A 162 -17.19 -10.56 -39.08
C GLN A 162 -18.12 -9.76 -38.16
N LYS A 163 -19.43 -10.03 -38.17
CA LYS A 163 -20.39 -9.39 -37.25
C LYS A 163 -20.04 -9.71 -35.79
N TRP A 164 -19.78 -10.96 -35.46
CA TRP A 164 -19.39 -11.37 -34.11
C TRP A 164 -18.07 -10.75 -33.67
N TRP A 165 -17.06 -10.74 -34.55
CA TRP A 165 -15.76 -10.12 -34.27
C TRP A 165 -15.87 -8.62 -34.03
N ARG A 166 -16.61 -7.89 -34.89
CA ARG A 166 -16.88 -6.46 -34.69
C ARG A 166 -17.63 -6.20 -33.39
N SER A 167 -18.61 -7.03 -33.04
CA SER A 167 -19.32 -6.94 -31.76
C SER A 167 -18.36 -7.16 -30.59
N HIS A 168 -17.49 -8.17 -30.66
CA HIS A 168 -16.50 -8.46 -29.62
C HIS A 168 -15.52 -7.29 -29.44
N LEU A 169 -14.99 -6.74 -30.53
CA LEU A 169 -14.11 -5.57 -30.49
C LEU A 169 -14.80 -4.35 -29.89
N ARG A 170 -16.06 -4.08 -30.28
CA ARG A 170 -16.86 -3.01 -29.66
C ARG A 170 -17.03 -3.24 -28.17
N HIS A 171 -17.39 -4.44 -27.73
CA HIS A 171 -17.52 -4.74 -26.30
C HIS A 171 -16.21 -4.60 -25.54
N GLN A 172 -15.09 -5.04 -26.11
CA GLN A 172 -13.78 -4.85 -25.49
C GLN A 172 -13.40 -3.37 -25.41
N PHE A 173 -13.60 -2.61 -26.48
CA PHE A 173 -13.36 -1.17 -26.52
C PHE A 173 -14.21 -0.42 -25.49
N TRP A 174 -15.51 -0.71 -25.41
CA TRP A 174 -16.40 -0.05 -24.45
C TRP A 174 -16.07 -0.44 -23.00
N ARG A 175 -15.74 -1.70 -22.72
CA ARG A 175 -15.27 -2.11 -21.38
C ARG A 175 -13.95 -1.43 -21.01
N SER A 176 -13.03 -1.42 -21.95
CA SER A 176 -11.93 -0.47 -22.14
C SER A 176 -12.13 0.90 -21.53
N TYR A 177 -12.89 1.65 -22.31
CA TYR A 177 -13.16 3.06 -22.19
C TYR A 177 -13.96 3.37 -20.92
N LEU A 178 -15.00 2.60 -20.62
CA LEU A 178 -15.80 2.80 -19.40
C LEU A 178 -14.97 2.59 -18.14
N ARG A 179 -14.09 1.58 -18.09
CA ARG A 179 -13.19 1.41 -16.95
C ARG A 179 -12.25 2.60 -16.77
N GLN A 180 -11.74 3.14 -17.87
CA GLN A 180 -10.87 4.31 -17.84
C GLN A 180 -11.62 5.55 -17.36
N ILE A 181 -12.81 5.83 -17.88
CA ILE A 181 -13.64 6.95 -17.43
C ILE A 181 -14.00 6.84 -15.94
N LEU A 182 -14.42 5.65 -15.50
CA LEU A 182 -14.77 5.43 -14.10
C LEU A 182 -13.55 5.61 -13.20
N TYR A 183 -12.39 5.12 -13.64
CA TYR A 183 -11.13 5.35 -12.94
C TYR A 183 -10.81 6.84 -12.84
N ASP A 184 -10.81 7.56 -13.95
CA ASP A 184 -10.49 8.99 -14.00
C ASP A 184 -11.44 9.82 -13.15
N ARG A 185 -12.75 9.50 -13.19
CA ARG A 185 -13.76 10.17 -12.36
C ARG A 185 -13.52 9.92 -10.88
N GLU A 186 -13.31 8.68 -10.47
CA GLU A 186 -13.05 8.35 -9.07
C GLU A 186 -11.74 8.98 -8.57
N THR A 187 -10.70 9.00 -9.41
CA THR A 187 -9.43 9.67 -9.12
C THR A 187 -9.62 11.18 -8.92
N ARG A 188 -10.36 11.84 -9.81
CA ARG A 188 -10.69 13.27 -9.65
C ARG A 188 -11.49 13.53 -8.38
N ASN A 189 -12.51 12.73 -8.11
CA ASN A 189 -13.30 12.86 -6.89
C ASN A 189 -12.44 12.73 -5.62
N ARG A 190 -11.46 11.81 -5.59
CA ARG A 190 -10.53 11.68 -4.46
C ARG A 190 -9.59 12.88 -4.34
N GLN A 191 -9.09 13.40 -5.46
CA GLN A 191 -8.28 14.62 -5.46
C GLN A 191 -9.07 15.82 -4.93
N GLU A 192 -10.31 16.01 -5.40
CA GLU A 192 -11.22 17.03 -4.88
C GLU A 192 -11.48 16.85 -3.38
N PHE A 193 -11.68 15.61 -2.92
CA PHE A 193 -11.86 15.33 -1.50
C PHE A 193 -10.62 15.69 -0.66
N MET A 194 -9.42 15.35 -1.14
CA MET A 194 -8.16 15.76 -0.49
C MET A 194 -8.02 17.29 -0.41
N LEU A 195 -8.41 18.01 -1.48
CA LEU A 195 -8.41 19.48 -1.48
C LEU A 195 -9.39 20.06 -0.46
N VAL A 196 -10.57 19.45 -0.30
CA VAL A 196 -11.53 19.84 0.75
C VAL A 196 -10.93 19.63 2.14
N LEU A 197 -10.28 18.49 2.38
CA LEU A 197 -9.62 18.22 3.66
C LEU A 197 -8.48 19.22 3.95
N GLU A 198 -7.72 19.61 2.93
CA GLU A 198 -6.68 20.63 3.03
C GLU A 198 -7.29 22.00 3.38
N ALA A 199 -8.36 22.41 2.71
CA ALA A 199 -9.05 23.66 3.02
C ALA A 199 -9.63 23.69 4.45
N GLU A 200 -10.16 22.57 4.93
CA GLU A 200 -10.64 22.44 6.32
C GLU A 200 -9.48 22.50 7.33
N GLU A 201 -8.34 21.87 7.03
CA GLU A 201 -7.12 21.96 7.83
C GLU A 201 -6.65 23.42 7.95
N GLU A 202 -6.60 24.13 6.82
CA GLU A 202 -6.22 25.54 6.75
C GLU A 202 -7.19 26.44 7.51
N TRP A 203 -8.50 26.18 7.40
CA TRP A 203 -9.52 26.92 8.15
C TRP A 203 -9.32 26.77 9.65
N HIS A 204 -9.12 25.53 10.14
CA HIS A 204 -8.85 25.28 11.55
C HIS A 204 -7.56 25.93 12.03
N ARG A 205 -6.52 25.94 11.19
CA ARG A 205 -5.27 26.64 11.48
C ARG A 205 -5.49 28.15 11.61
N ALA A 206 -6.19 28.76 10.66
CA ALA A 206 -6.50 30.19 10.69
C ALA A 206 -7.35 30.57 11.92
N GLN A 207 -8.33 29.74 12.30
CA GLN A 207 -9.13 29.97 13.51
C GLN A 207 -8.27 29.87 14.78
N ARG A 208 -7.42 28.86 14.88
CA ARG A 208 -6.49 28.70 16.00
C ARG A 208 -5.57 29.92 16.12
N ASP A 209 -5.01 30.38 15.01
CA ASP A 209 -4.13 31.56 15.00
C ASP A 209 -4.89 32.83 15.39
N ARG A 210 -6.17 32.98 15.01
CA ARG A 210 -7.04 34.07 15.49
C ARG A 210 -7.25 34.04 17.00
N TYR A 211 -7.48 32.86 17.58
CA TYR A 211 -7.61 32.72 19.04
C TYR A 211 -6.29 32.95 19.78
N GLN A 212 -5.17 32.50 19.22
CA GLN A 212 -3.83 32.80 19.74
C GLN A 212 -3.54 34.30 19.70
N ALA A 213 -3.86 34.97 18.58
CA ALA A 213 -3.72 36.42 18.48
C ALA A 213 -4.61 37.16 19.48
N ARG A 214 -5.84 36.69 19.73
CA ARG A 214 -6.70 37.23 20.80
C ARG A 214 -6.07 37.05 22.19
N LEU A 215 -5.56 35.86 22.49
CA LEU A 215 -4.90 35.55 23.75
C LEU A 215 -3.71 36.50 24.00
N GLN A 216 -2.88 36.72 22.98
CA GLN A 216 -1.73 37.62 23.01
C GLN A 216 -2.17 39.10 23.15
N ARG A 217 -3.17 39.53 22.39
CA ARG A 217 -3.69 40.92 22.45
C ARG A 217 -4.24 41.28 23.82
N PHE A 218 -4.97 40.35 24.45
CA PHE A 218 -5.51 40.58 25.79
C PHE A 218 -4.48 40.43 26.90
N ARG A 219 -3.28 39.90 26.59
CA ARG A 219 -2.20 39.65 27.57
C ARG A 219 -2.70 38.91 28.81
N LEU A 220 -3.66 37.99 28.61
CA LEU A 220 -4.34 37.32 29.73
C LEU A 220 -3.38 36.53 30.61
N PHE A 221 -2.34 35.94 30.00
CA PHE A 221 -1.31 35.22 30.74
C PHE A 221 -0.49 36.15 31.62
N GLU A 222 -0.03 37.30 31.08
CA GLU A 222 0.73 38.29 31.86
C GLU A 222 -0.11 38.85 33.01
N GLN A 223 -1.37 39.20 32.74
CA GLN A 223 -2.31 39.66 33.77
C GLN A 223 -2.56 38.63 34.87
N LEU A 224 -2.58 37.34 34.50
CA LEU A 224 -2.73 36.26 35.47
C LEU A 224 -1.53 36.13 36.38
N VAL A 225 -0.33 36.15 35.81
CA VAL A 225 0.92 36.09 36.58
C VAL A 225 1.03 37.29 37.51
N GLU A 226 0.71 38.50 37.04
CA GLU A 226 0.69 39.71 37.88
C GLU A 226 -0.32 39.61 39.02
N LEU A 227 -1.54 39.12 38.77
CA LEU A 227 -2.56 38.93 39.80
C LEU A 227 -2.17 37.84 40.80
N GLU A 228 -1.53 36.78 40.33
CA GLU A 228 -1.03 35.68 41.15
C GLU A 228 0.07 36.18 42.09
N GLU A 229 1.03 36.96 41.59
CA GLU A 229 2.05 37.62 42.42
C GLU A 229 1.42 38.57 43.44
N GLN A 230 0.45 39.39 43.03
CA GLN A 230 -0.25 40.30 43.94
C GLN A 230 -1.01 39.53 45.03
N TYR A 231 -1.64 38.42 44.67
CA TYR A 231 -2.33 37.53 45.59
C TYR A 231 -1.36 36.94 46.61
N TYR A 232 -0.22 36.42 46.17
CA TYR A 232 0.81 35.88 47.07
C TYR A 232 1.37 36.94 48.02
N ARG A 233 1.78 38.11 47.51
CA ARG A 233 2.27 39.21 48.35
C ARG A 233 1.24 39.69 49.38
N ALA A 234 -0.04 39.69 49.01
CA ALA A 234 -1.09 40.08 49.93
C ALA A 234 -1.35 39.00 51.00
N HIS A 235 -1.16 37.73 50.66
CA HIS A 235 -1.19 36.62 51.61
C HIS A 235 -0.02 36.69 52.61
N ASP A 236 1.18 37.04 52.15
CA ASP A 236 2.35 37.26 53.01
C ASP A 236 2.10 38.40 54.00
N ARG A 237 1.51 39.51 53.55
CA ARG A 237 1.12 40.61 54.45
C ARG A 237 0.11 40.17 55.51
N VAL A 238 -0.83 39.28 55.17
CA VAL A 238 -1.74 38.70 56.18
C VAL A 238 -0.95 37.89 57.20
N ASN A 239 0.00 37.07 56.76
CA ASN A 239 0.84 36.28 57.65
C ASN A 239 1.69 37.18 58.58
N ASP A 240 2.24 38.28 58.07
CA ASP A 240 2.97 39.26 58.88
C ASP A 240 2.08 39.88 59.96
N LEU A 241 0.85 40.27 59.61
CA LEU A 241 -0.12 40.82 60.57
C LEU A 241 -0.51 39.80 61.64
N GLU A 242 -0.62 38.53 61.26
CA GLU A 242 -0.88 37.41 62.18
C GLU A 242 0.28 37.14 63.12
N ALA A 243 1.53 37.19 62.62
CA ALA A 243 2.72 37.06 63.43
C ALA A 243 2.77 38.15 64.51
N ILE A 244 2.52 39.42 64.14
CA ILE A 244 2.43 40.53 65.09
C ILE A 244 1.33 40.28 66.15
N TYR A 245 0.20 39.73 65.73
CA TYR A 245 -0.90 39.40 66.65
C TYR A 245 -0.51 38.31 67.65
N LEU A 246 0.18 37.26 67.20
CA LEU A 246 0.69 36.19 68.06
C LEU A 246 1.76 36.70 69.03
N ASP A 247 2.61 37.62 68.60
CA ASP A 247 3.59 38.28 69.46
C ASP A 247 2.91 39.10 70.57
N MET A 248 1.87 39.88 70.24
CA MET A 248 1.07 40.59 71.25
C MET A 248 0.41 39.64 72.24
N GLN A 249 -0.09 38.50 71.77
CA GLN A 249 -0.66 37.48 72.64
C GLN A 249 0.39 36.89 73.59
N THR A 250 1.60 36.64 73.09
CA THR A 250 2.72 36.16 73.90
C THR A 250 3.17 37.21 74.93
N GLN A 251 3.21 38.48 74.55
CA GLN A 251 3.52 39.59 75.47
C GLN A 251 2.47 39.70 76.57
N ARG A 252 1.17 39.60 76.24
CA ARG A 252 0.07 39.61 77.22
C ARG A 252 0.24 38.54 78.30
N LEU A 253 0.69 37.34 77.92
CA LEU A 253 0.95 36.24 78.87
C LEU A 253 2.17 36.49 79.78
N ARG A 254 3.08 37.39 79.41
CA ARG A 254 4.31 37.71 80.13
C ARG A 254 4.23 39.00 80.95
N VAL A 255 3.07 39.65 81.01
CA VAL A 255 2.90 40.92 81.73
C VAL A 255 3.05 40.71 83.24
N SER A 256 3.84 41.58 83.88
CA SER A 256 4.05 41.60 85.33
C SER A 256 2.79 42.08 86.09
N PRO A 257 2.50 41.58 87.30
CA PRO A 257 1.34 42.00 88.10
C PRO A 257 1.18 43.52 88.25
N ARG A 258 2.28 44.26 88.41
CA ARG A 258 2.27 45.73 88.53
C ARG A 258 1.79 46.43 87.25
N ALA A 259 2.08 45.87 86.08
CA ALA A 259 1.58 46.39 84.81
C ALA A 259 0.09 46.08 84.61
N ILE A 260 -0.41 44.98 85.20
CA ILE A 260 -1.84 44.66 85.23
C ILE A 260 -2.60 45.75 86.00
N GLU A 261 -2.11 46.16 87.18
CA GLU A 261 -2.71 47.24 87.98
C GLU A 261 -2.71 48.61 87.26
N GLN A 262 -1.77 48.82 86.33
CA GLN A 262 -1.65 50.04 85.53
C GLN A 262 -2.54 50.04 84.27
N GLY A 263 -3.36 49.01 84.04
CA GLY A 263 -4.27 48.95 82.90
C GLY A 263 -3.64 48.49 81.57
N TRP A 264 -2.35 48.08 81.56
CA TRP A 264 -1.67 47.64 80.33
C TRP A 264 -2.37 46.48 79.63
N VAL A 265 -3.01 45.59 80.40
CA VAL A 265 -3.72 44.44 79.83
C VAL A 265 -4.92 44.90 79.02
N GLU A 266 -5.68 45.90 79.50
CA GLU A 266 -6.86 46.43 78.82
C GLU A 266 -6.46 47.15 77.51
N GLU A 267 -5.39 47.95 77.55
CA GLU A 267 -4.82 48.57 76.36
C GLU A 267 -4.33 47.53 75.34
N MET A 268 -3.65 46.49 75.80
CA MET A 268 -3.18 45.40 74.94
C MET A 268 -4.35 44.65 74.32
N GLU A 269 -5.40 44.36 75.07
CA GLU A 269 -6.62 43.72 74.57
C GLU A 269 -7.36 44.60 73.56
N HIS A 270 -7.34 45.92 73.72
CA HIS A 270 -7.85 46.85 72.74
C HIS A 270 -7.05 46.77 71.42
N LYS A 271 -5.72 46.88 71.49
CA LYS A 271 -4.81 46.77 70.33
C LYS A 271 -4.95 45.40 69.63
N MET A 272 -5.07 44.33 70.40
CA MET A 272 -5.31 42.98 69.87
C MET A 272 -6.66 42.89 69.14
N ARG A 273 -7.72 43.53 69.63
CA ARG A 273 -9.03 43.60 68.95
C ARG A 273 -8.94 44.39 67.65
N GLU A 274 -8.25 45.52 67.64
CA GLU A 274 -8.01 46.31 66.43
C GLU A 274 -7.19 45.54 65.39
N GLN A 275 -6.12 44.86 65.82
CA GLN A 275 -5.32 44.02 64.93
C GLN A 275 -6.12 42.85 64.36
N ARG A 276 -6.96 42.19 65.16
CA ARG A 276 -7.89 41.15 64.64
C ARG A 276 -8.83 41.71 63.58
N ARG A 277 -9.39 42.91 63.79
CA ARG A 277 -10.25 43.56 62.80
C ARG A 277 -9.47 43.85 61.52
N LEU A 278 -8.23 44.32 61.64
CA LEU A 278 -7.35 44.58 60.50
C LEU A 278 -7.03 43.29 59.73
N ILE A 279 -6.60 42.23 60.42
CA ILE A 279 -6.35 40.91 59.80
C ILE A 279 -7.59 40.42 59.07
N THR A 280 -8.76 40.48 59.71
CA THR A 280 -10.03 40.03 59.11
C THR A 280 -10.33 40.83 57.86
N LYS A 281 -10.21 42.16 57.92
CA LYS A 281 -10.42 43.04 56.76
C LYS A 281 -9.47 42.70 55.61
N THR A 282 -8.18 42.55 55.89
CA THR A 282 -7.17 42.22 54.88
C THR A 282 -7.43 40.83 54.28
N LYS A 283 -7.76 39.83 55.09
CA LYS A 283 -8.14 38.49 54.59
C LYS A 283 -9.33 38.55 53.65
N LEU A 284 -10.39 39.25 54.05
CA LEU A 284 -11.58 39.40 53.20
C LEU A 284 -11.24 40.05 51.86
N GLN A 285 -10.41 41.10 51.85
CA GLN A 285 -9.93 41.73 50.62
C GLN A 285 -9.09 40.77 49.75
N VAL A 286 -8.19 40.00 50.36
CA VAL A 286 -7.35 39.03 49.65
C VAL A 286 -8.22 37.95 48.99
N PHE A 287 -9.13 37.32 49.74
CA PHE A 287 -9.94 36.22 49.22
C PHE A 287 -11.01 36.69 48.22
N PHE A 288 -11.78 37.72 48.58
CA PHE A 288 -12.96 38.10 47.79
C PHE A 288 -12.65 39.10 46.68
N ASP A 289 -11.64 39.96 46.82
CA ASP A 289 -11.30 40.91 45.75
C ASP A 289 -10.22 40.32 44.84
N LEU A 290 -9.03 40.02 45.38
CA LEU A 290 -7.91 39.52 44.58
C LEU A 290 -8.13 38.09 44.11
N GLY A 291 -8.51 37.19 45.02
CA GLY A 291 -8.76 35.77 44.71
C GLY A 291 -9.88 35.59 43.69
N PHE A 292 -10.97 36.35 43.80
CA PHE A 292 -12.05 36.32 42.81
C PHE A 292 -11.61 36.80 41.43
N ARG A 293 -10.88 37.93 41.36
CA ARG A 293 -10.36 38.46 40.09
C ARG A 293 -9.38 37.49 39.43
N LEU A 294 -8.49 36.89 40.22
CA LEU A 294 -7.54 35.88 39.77
C LEU A 294 -8.30 34.69 39.16
N LYS A 295 -9.26 34.12 39.90
CA LYS A 295 -10.05 32.98 39.43
C LYS A 295 -10.84 33.29 38.16
N LYS A 296 -11.49 34.45 38.09
CA LYS A 296 -12.22 34.89 36.90
C LYS A 296 -11.31 34.99 35.67
N LYS A 297 -10.13 35.59 35.84
CA LYS A 297 -9.14 35.68 34.75
C LYS A 297 -8.61 34.31 34.34
N ALA A 298 -8.47 33.39 35.30
CA ALA A 298 -7.96 32.05 35.04
C ALA A 298 -8.99 31.26 34.22
N GLU A 299 -10.27 31.38 34.55
CA GLU A 299 -11.37 30.81 33.77
C GLU A 299 -11.42 31.38 32.34
N GLU A 300 -11.25 32.70 32.18
CA GLU A 300 -11.17 33.36 30.85
C GLU A 300 -10.01 32.80 30.01
N TYR A 301 -8.82 32.68 30.61
CA TYR A 301 -7.64 32.11 29.97
C TYR A 301 -7.86 30.65 29.58
N HIS A 302 -8.34 29.83 30.51
CA HIS A 302 -8.59 28.40 30.28
C HIS A 302 -9.65 28.20 29.19
N ALA A 303 -10.70 29.01 29.15
CA ALA A 303 -11.72 28.92 28.10
C ALA A 303 -11.15 29.14 26.69
N ILE A 304 -10.25 30.13 26.53
CA ILE A 304 -9.59 30.38 25.24
C ILE A 304 -8.56 29.29 24.93
N ALA A 305 -7.75 28.89 25.92
CA ALA A 305 -6.75 27.85 25.76
C ALA A 305 -7.36 26.50 25.37
N SER A 306 -8.48 26.11 25.99
CA SER A 306 -9.22 24.89 25.64
C SER A 306 -9.76 24.95 24.22
N LYS A 307 -10.32 26.08 23.78
CA LYS A 307 -10.76 26.26 22.38
C LYS A 307 -9.60 26.13 21.38
N ILE A 308 -8.42 26.67 21.72
CA ILE A 308 -7.22 26.50 20.90
C ILE A 308 -6.85 25.02 20.77
N ARG A 309 -6.82 24.28 21.88
CA ARG A 309 -6.53 22.83 21.87
C ARG A 309 -7.55 22.04 21.06
N GLU A 310 -8.85 22.32 21.23
CA GLU A 310 -9.90 21.66 20.45
C GLU A 310 -9.75 21.90 18.94
N LEU A 311 -9.37 23.11 18.53
CA LEU A 311 -9.10 23.43 17.13
C LEU A 311 -7.85 22.72 16.61
N GLU A 312 -6.80 22.60 17.42
CA GLU A 312 -5.59 21.84 17.08
C GLU A 312 -5.88 20.35 16.93
N GLU A 313 -6.66 19.76 17.84
CA GLU A 313 -7.09 18.36 17.75
C GLU A 313 -7.90 18.10 16.47
N LYS A 314 -8.84 18.99 16.14
CA LYS A 314 -9.61 18.90 14.89
C LYS A 314 -8.69 18.99 13.67
N ARG A 315 -7.76 19.95 13.65
CA ARG A 315 -6.75 20.09 12.59
C ARG A 315 -5.96 18.79 12.39
N LEU A 316 -5.45 18.21 13.48
CA LEU A 316 -4.68 16.97 13.45
C LEU A 316 -5.51 15.79 12.91
N ARG A 317 -6.81 15.71 13.26
CA ARG A 317 -7.70 14.68 12.70
C ARG A 317 -7.87 14.82 11.19
N PHE A 318 -8.06 16.04 10.68
CA PHE A 318 -8.14 16.29 9.25
C PHE A 318 -6.82 16.00 8.53
N GLN A 319 -5.69 16.32 9.15
CA GLN A 319 -4.37 15.99 8.63
C GLN A 319 -4.18 14.48 8.50
N ILE A 320 -4.46 13.72 9.56
CA ILE A 320 -4.38 12.24 9.54
C ILE A 320 -5.29 11.67 8.45
N TRP A 321 -6.53 12.15 8.37
CA TRP A 321 -7.47 11.68 7.35
C TRP A 321 -6.99 12.02 5.93
N ARG A 322 -6.45 13.21 5.70
CA ARG A 322 -5.86 13.56 4.40
C ARG A 322 -4.71 12.62 4.04
N ASP A 323 -3.84 12.31 5.00
CA ASP A 323 -2.70 11.42 4.78
C ASP A 323 -3.17 9.98 4.47
N GLU A 324 -4.22 9.51 5.14
CA GLU A 324 -4.88 8.22 4.84
C GLU A 324 -5.47 8.21 3.42
N GLU A 325 -6.23 9.23 3.03
CA GLU A 325 -6.80 9.36 1.67
C GLU A 325 -5.70 9.44 0.60
N PHE A 326 -4.60 10.12 0.91
CA PHE A 326 -3.44 10.19 0.04
C PHE A 326 -2.78 8.82 -0.16
N LEU A 327 -2.59 8.05 0.91
CA LEU A 327 -2.05 6.68 0.84
C LEU A 327 -2.95 5.77 0.02
N ASP A 328 -4.26 5.84 0.24
CA ASP A 328 -5.27 5.08 -0.52
C ASP A 328 -5.28 5.46 -2.01
N TYR A 329 -5.16 6.76 -2.32
CA TYR A 329 -5.00 7.25 -3.68
C TYR A 329 -3.70 6.72 -4.31
N TRP A 330 -2.59 6.81 -3.59
CA TRP A 330 -1.28 6.39 -4.08
C TRP A 330 -1.22 4.88 -4.35
N GLN A 331 -1.73 4.06 -3.44
CA GLN A 331 -1.80 2.61 -3.60
C GLN A 331 -2.62 2.24 -4.85
N ARG A 332 -3.77 2.89 -5.03
CA ARG A 332 -4.63 2.69 -6.20
C ARG A 332 -3.90 3.06 -7.50
N GLU A 333 -3.18 4.17 -7.53
CA GLU A 333 -2.40 4.58 -8.70
C GLU A 333 -1.27 3.59 -9.01
N CYS A 334 -0.57 3.10 -7.98
CA CYS A 334 0.43 2.04 -8.12
C CYS A 334 -0.16 0.75 -8.71
N ASP A 335 -1.31 0.31 -8.19
CA ASP A 335 -2.02 -0.87 -8.68
C ASP A 335 -2.47 -0.70 -10.13
N HIS A 336 -2.98 0.49 -10.47
CA HIS A 336 -3.40 0.80 -11.83
C HIS A 336 -2.21 0.73 -12.80
N GLN A 337 -1.10 1.37 -12.47
CA GLN A 337 0.12 1.32 -13.27
C GLN A 337 0.67 -0.10 -13.38
N HIS A 338 0.66 -0.87 -12.30
CA HIS A 338 1.07 -2.27 -12.32
C HIS A 338 0.20 -3.11 -13.27
N GLN A 339 -1.12 -2.95 -13.21
CA GLN A 339 -2.07 -3.62 -14.10
C GLN A 339 -1.83 -3.24 -15.57
N GLN A 340 -1.61 -1.95 -15.86
CA GLN A 340 -1.30 -1.48 -17.20
C GLN A 340 -0.01 -2.13 -17.73
N ARG A 341 1.08 -2.12 -16.94
CA ARG A 341 2.35 -2.78 -17.29
C ARG A 341 2.16 -4.27 -17.54
N MET A 342 1.34 -4.95 -16.74
CA MET A 342 1.03 -6.38 -16.92
C MET A 342 0.24 -6.65 -18.20
N ILE A 343 -0.74 -5.80 -18.54
CA ILE A 343 -1.50 -5.89 -19.79
C ILE A 343 -0.58 -5.66 -20.98
N GLU A 344 0.25 -4.61 -20.95
CA GLU A 344 1.23 -4.33 -22.00
C GLU A 344 2.22 -5.48 -22.19
N ARG A 345 2.76 -6.02 -21.09
CA ARG A 345 3.67 -7.16 -21.14
C ARG A 345 2.99 -8.36 -21.79
N ARG A 346 1.73 -8.66 -21.44
CA ARG A 346 0.94 -9.73 -22.08
C ARG A 346 0.74 -9.47 -23.57
N ARG A 347 0.45 -8.22 -23.97
CA ARG A 347 0.35 -7.81 -25.38
C ARG A 347 1.66 -8.01 -26.13
N ARG A 348 2.78 -7.51 -25.58
CA ARG A 348 4.14 -7.68 -26.15
C ARG A 348 4.50 -9.16 -26.34
N ILE A 349 4.25 -9.99 -25.33
CA ILE A 349 4.47 -11.44 -25.41
C ILE A 349 3.57 -12.06 -26.49
N ALA A 350 2.29 -11.68 -26.55
CA ALA A 350 1.37 -12.19 -27.57
C ALA A 350 1.81 -11.78 -28.99
N ASP A 351 2.29 -10.56 -29.18
CA ASP A 351 2.76 -10.07 -30.47
C ASP A 351 4.09 -10.70 -30.87
N GLN A 352 5.03 -10.90 -29.93
CA GLN A 352 6.22 -11.72 -30.16
C GLN A 352 5.82 -13.14 -30.55
N LYS A 353 4.90 -13.79 -29.81
CA LYS A 353 4.39 -15.13 -30.16
C LYS A 353 3.71 -15.18 -31.52
N ARG A 354 3.09 -14.08 -31.99
CA ARG A 354 2.51 -13.97 -33.33
C ARG A 354 3.59 -13.78 -34.40
N ARG A 355 4.59 -12.93 -34.16
CA ARG A 355 5.73 -12.67 -35.05
C ARG A 355 6.58 -13.93 -35.27
N TRP A 356 6.93 -14.62 -34.20
CA TRP A 356 7.77 -15.83 -34.22
C TRP A 356 7.00 -17.12 -34.46
N ARG A 357 5.72 -17.03 -34.82
CA ARG A 357 4.90 -18.21 -35.07
C ARG A 357 5.28 -18.83 -36.41
N VAL A 358 6.24 -19.73 -36.43
CA VAL A 358 6.59 -20.50 -37.64
C VAL A 358 5.33 -21.19 -38.16
N HIS A 359 4.92 -20.85 -39.38
CA HIS A 359 3.84 -21.52 -40.08
C HIS A 359 4.47 -22.53 -41.03
N PHE A 360 4.35 -23.81 -40.72
CA PHE A 360 4.70 -24.85 -41.68
C PHE A 360 3.61 -24.92 -42.73
N HIS A 361 4.00 -24.82 -44.00
CA HIS A 361 3.14 -24.96 -45.16
C HIS A 361 3.55 -26.22 -45.92
N HIS A 362 2.58 -26.96 -46.44
CA HIS A 362 2.87 -28.02 -47.41
C HIS A 362 3.31 -27.41 -48.75
N LEU A 363 3.90 -28.24 -49.63
CA LEU A 363 4.19 -27.89 -51.04
C LEU A 363 2.95 -27.39 -51.81
N SER A 364 1.74 -27.71 -51.33
CA SER A 364 0.47 -27.21 -51.86
C SER A 364 0.06 -25.81 -51.34
N GLY A 365 0.90 -25.14 -50.55
CA GLY A 365 0.64 -23.84 -49.92
C GLY A 365 -0.32 -23.88 -48.72
N LYS A 366 -1.04 -24.99 -48.52
CA LYS A 366 -1.94 -25.18 -47.37
C LYS A 366 -1.12 -25.33 -46.08
N ARG A 367 -1.56 -24.65 -45.02
CA ARG A 367 -0.92 -24.70 -43.70
C ARG A 367 -0.96 -26.14 -43.17
N ASP A 368 0.20 -26.70 -42.89
CA ASP A 368 0.34 -28.03 -42.32
C ASP A 368 -0.17 -28.01 -40.87
N ARG A 369 -1.19 -28.83 -40.59
CA ARG A 369 -1.81 -28.96 -39.26
C ARG A 369 -1.23 -30.14 -38.47
N ARG A 370 -0.41 -30.99 -39.07
CA ARG A 370 0.19 -32.16 -38.41
C ARG A 370 1.21 -31.76 -37.35
N TRP A 371 1.88 -30.62 -37.56
CA TRP A 371 2.85 -30.03 -36.63
C TRP A 371 2.22 -29.26 -35.45
N ARG A 372 1.08 -29.71 -34.93
CA ARG A 372 0.53 -29.19 -33.65
C ARG A 372 1.02 -30.06 -32.49
N GLY A 373 2.29 -29.92 -32.13
CA GLY A 373 2.80 -30.27 -30.80
C GLY A 373 2.66 -31.73 -30.39
N THR A 374 2.63 -32.67 -31.33
CA THR A 374 2.79 -34.09 -31.03
C THR A 374 4.21 -34.47 -31.44
N HIS A 375 4.93 -35.14 -30.54
CA HIS A 375 6.31 -35.62 -30.70
C HIS A 375 7.42 -34.58 -30.50
N TRP A 376 7.40 -33.85 -29.37
CA TRP A 376 8.68 -33.55 -28.74
C TRP A 376 9.15 -34.89 -28.17
N SER A 377 10.35 -35.36 -28.55
CA SER A 377 10.87 -36.60 -27.96
C SER A 377 10.97 -36.43 -26.44
N PRO A 378 10.79 -37.51 -25.65
CA PRO A 378 10.84 -37.46 -24.19
C PRO A 378 12.07 -36.71 -23.68
N ASP A 379 13.23 -36.91 -24.30
CA ASP A 379 14.48 -36.23 -24.00
C ASP A 379 14.45 -34.70 -24.16
N VAL A 380 13.71 -34.18 -25.14
CA VAL A 380 13.60 -32.72 -25.35
C VAL A 380 12.59 -32.13 -24.37
N LEU A 381 11.56 -32.90 -23.98
CA LEU A 381 10.64 -32.52 -22.90
C LEU A 381 11.33 -32.55 -21.53
N GLU A 382 12.19 -33.50 -21.25
CA GLU A 382 12.98 -33.55 -20.01
C GLU A 382 14.03 -32.44 -19.97
N LYS A 383 14.78 -32.22 -21.05
CA LYS A 383 15.69 -31.06 -21.15
C LYS A 383 14.95 -29.72 -21.09
N ALA A 384 13.71 -29.65 -21.55
CA ALA A 384 12.88 -28.46 -21.40
C ALA A 384 12.32 -28.28 -19.99
N LYS A 385 12.04 -29.37 -19.25
CA LYS A 385 11.71 -29.34 -17.81
C LYS A 385 12.91 -28.94 -16.96
N GLU A 386 14.11 -29.40 -17.30
CA GLU A 386 15.38 -28.96 -16.68
C GLU A 386 15.70 -27.49 -17.00
N LYS A 387 15.28 -27.01 -18.18
CA LYS A 387 15.41 -25.61 -18.63
C LYS A 387 14.18 -24.74 -18.34
N GLU A 388 13.12 -25.26 -17.71
CA GLU A 388 12.10 -24.42 -17.09
C GLU A 388 12.79 -23.74 -15.91
N THR A 389 13.50 -22.64 -16.21
CA THR A 389 14.07 -21.72 -15.23
C THR A 389 13.02 -21.51 -14.16
N PHE A 390 13.35 -21.96 -12.95
CA PHE A 390 12.57 -21.90 -11.74
C PHE A 390 11.85 -20.55 -11.65
N SER A 391 10.59 -20.50 -12.12
CA SER A 391 9.83 -19.26 -12.08
C SER A 391 9.14 -19.21 -10.73
N LEU A 392 9.70 -18.40 -9.82
CA LEU A 392 9.18 -18.13 -8.46
C LEU A 392 7.67 -17.81 -8.41
N ASN A 393 7.05 -17.42 -9.53
CA ASN A 393 5.61 -17.18 -9.63
C ASN A 393 4.73 -18.44 -9.51
N LYS A 394 5.28 -19.67 -9.65
CA LYS A 394 4.49 -20.92 -9.51
C LYS A 394 4.61 -21.53 -8.11
N THR A 395 5.69 -21.27 -7.39
CA THR A 395 5.86 -21.67 -6.00
C THR A 395 5.45 -20.49 -5.13
N ASN A 396 4.18 -20.45 -4.74
CA ASN A 396 3.68 -19.43 -3.83
C ASN A 396 4.33 -19.64 -2.46
N LEU A 397 5.52 -19.06 -2.24
CA LEU A 397 6.31 -19.21 -1.01
C LEU A 397 5.48 -18.85 0.23
N LEU A 398 4.54 -17.90 0.07
CA LEU A 398 3.55 -17.53 1.08
C LEU A 398 2.61 -18.69 1.44
N ALA A 399 2.19 -19.53 0.48
CA ALA A 399 1.34 -20.69 0.78
C ALA A 399 2.09 -21.78 1.57
N THR A 400 3.38 -21.96 1.32
CA THR A 400 4.24 -22.84 2.15
C THR A 400 4.50 -22.29 3.54
N ILE A 401 4.61 -20.96 3.68
CA ILE A 401 4.75 -20.29 4.98
C ILE A 401 3.42 -20.37 5.75
N GLU A 402 2.29 -20.05 5.12
CA GLU A 402 0.94 -20.18 5.71
C GLU A 402 0.61 -21.62 6.13
N ALA A 403 1.02 -22.62 5.35
CA ALA A 403 0.83 -24.03 5.71
C ALA A 403 1.68 -24.45 6.92
N LYS A 404 2.89 -23.89 7.08
CA LYS A 404 3.69 -24.06 8.31
C LYS A 404 3.07 -23.33 9.49
N TRP A 405 2.58 -22.11 9.29
CA TRP A 405 1.91 -21.31 10.33
C TRP A 405 0.64 -21.99 10.87
N ARG A 406 -0.22 -22.55 10.00
CA ARG A 406 -1.41 -23.31 10.44
C ARG A 406 -1.04 -24.53 11.28
N LYS A 407 -0.03 -25.29 10.88
CA LYS A 407 0.44 -26.45 11.66
C LYS A 407 0.94 -26.04 13.05
N HIS A 408 1.60 -24.88 13.18
CA HIS A 408 2.07 -24.40 14.47
C HIS A 408 0.96 -23.83 15.36
N LEU A 409 -0.04 -23.15 14.79
CA LEU A 409 -1.22 -22.67 15.53
C LEU A 409 -2.09 -23.82 16.05
N GLU A 410 -2.23 -24.91 15.29
CA GLU A 410 -2.96 -26.11 15.72
C GLU A 410 -2.28 -26.87 16.87
N HIS A 411 -0.97 -26.70 17.07
CA HIS A 411 -0.22 -27.31 18.17
C HIS A 411 -0.11 -26.42 19.42
N GLY A 412 -0.46 -25.13 19.33
CA GLY A 412 -0.35 -24.16 20.44
C GLY A 412 -1.67 -23.82 21.14
N ALA A 413 -2.80 -24.40 20.72
CA ALA A 413 -4.14 -23.98 21.17
C ALA A 413 -4.71 -24.76 22.37
N ARG A 414 -3.87 -25.49 23.14
CA ARG A 414 -4.30 -26.10 24.41
C ARG A 414 -3.40 -25.64 25.55
N ASP A 415 -4.04 -24.93 26.46
CA ASP A 415 -3.70 -24.71 27.87
C ASP A 415 -3.08 -23.35 28.26
N LEU A 416 -3.96 -22.61 28.97
CA LEU A 416 -3.73 -21.71 30.11
C LEU A 416 -3.55 -20.20 29.85
N ARG A 417 -4.17 -19.43 30.76
CA ARG A 417 -4.46 -17.99 30.68
C ARG A 417 -3.43 -17.16 31.45
N ASP A 418 -3.23 -15.96 30.92
CA ASP A 418 -2.77 -14.70 31.52
C ASP A 418 -1.27 -14.47 31.84
N ASP A 419 -0.43 -15.49 32.04
CA ASP A 419 1.06 -15.31 32.02
C ASP A 419 1.66 -15.35 30.59
N ASP A 420 0.80 -15.58 29.61
CA ASP A 420 1.18 -15.93 28.26
C ASP A 420 1.43 -14.73 27.35
N GLU A 421 0.90 -13.54 27.62
CA GLU A 421 1.08 -12.41 26.70
C GLU A 421 2.54 -11.93 26.65
N GLN A 422 3.24 -11.91 27.79
CA GLN A 422 4.66 -11.55 27.82
C GLN A 422 5.56 -12.63 27.23
N ARG A 423 5.24 -13.91 27.49
CA ARG A 423 5.96 -15.04 26.85
C ARG A 423 5.67 -15.12 25.35
N GLN A 424 4.46 -14.80 24.92
CA GLN A 424 4.10 -14.70 23.50
C GLN A 424 4.76 -13.50 22.84
N ALA A 425 4.91 -12.37 23.53
CA ALA A 425 5.63 -11.20 23.01
C ALA A 425 7.12 -11.50 22.84
N GLN A 426 7.77 -12.11 23.84
CA GLN A 426 9.17 -12.55 23.73
C GLN A 426 9.34 -13.62 22.64
N ARG A 427 8.42 -14.59 22.55
CA ARG A 427 8.46 -15.60 21.48
C ARG A 427 8.17 -15.01 20.10
N ARG A 428 7.34 -13.97 19.98
CA ARG A 428 7.14 -13.25 18.72
C ARG A 428 8.43 -12.55 18.30
N GLN A 429 9.16 -11.94 19.23
CA GLN A 429 10.46 -11.34 18.94
C GLN A 429 11.50 -12.38 18.52
N GLU A 430 11.61 -13.50 19.23
CA GLU A 430 12.51 -14.61 18.85
C GLU A 430 12.19 -15.15 17.44
N LEU A 431 10.90 -15.32 17.12
CA LEU A 431 10.47 -15.76 15.80
C LEU A 431 10.69 -14.71 14.71
N GLU A 432 10.52 -13.42 15.01
CA GLU A 432 10.86 -12.33 14.10
C GLU A 432 12.36 -12.31 13.81
N GLU A 433 13.20 -12.54 14.82
CA GLU A 433 14.65 -12.66 14.67
C GLU A 433 15.04 -13.88 13.84
N GLU A 434 14.40 -15.04 14.04
CA GLU A 434 14.62 -16.24 13.22
C GLU A 434 14.17 -16.04 11.77
N VAL A 435 13.04 -15.37 11.55
CA VAL A 435 12.56 -15.03 10.19
C VAL A 435 13.50 -14.02 9.53
N ALA A 436 14.00 -13.03 10.26
CA ALA A 436 14.99 -12.09 9.77
C ALA A 436 16.31 -12.80 9.41
N LEU A 437 16.77 -13.74 10.25
CA LEU A 437 17.95 -14.55 9.99
C LEU A 437 17.79 -15.44 8.75
N THR A 438 16.67 -16.14 8.62
CA THR A 438 16.41 -17.03 7.48
C THR A 438 16.19 -16.27 6.17
N THR A 439 15.59 -15.08 6.22
CA THR A 439 15.47 -14.21 5.04
C THR A 439 16.82 -13.61 4.66
N ALA A 440 17.64 -13.20 5.62
CA ALA A 440 18.99 -12.73 5.37
C ALA A 440 19.89 -13.84 4.79
N THR A 441 19.84 -15.07 5.32
CA THR A 441 20.60 -16.20 4.76
C THR A 441 20.13 -16.55 3.35
N ALA A 442 18.83 -16.56 3.08
CA ALA A 442 18.29 -16.78 1.74
C ALA A 442 18.72 -15.68 0.75
N GLN A 443 18.78 -14.42 1.18
CA GLN A 443 19.30 -13.32 0.36
C GLN A 443 20.81 -13.45 0.10
N ILE A 444 21.58 -13.89 1.09
CA ILE A 444 23.01 -14.18 0.95
C ILE A 444 23.23 -15.34 -0.02
N GLU A 445 22.45 -16.42 0.08
CA GLU A 445 22.53 -17.55 -0.85
C GLU A 445 22.11 -17.15 -2.27
N GLN A 446 21.09 -16.31 -2.42
CA GLN A 446 20.68 -15.78 -3.71
C GLN A 446 21.76 -14.90 -4.33
N THR A 447 22.37 -14.01 -3.56
CA THR A 447 23.47 -13.17 -4.05
C THR A 447 24.69 -14.03 -4.39
N LYS A 448 25.05 -15.01 -3.57
CA LYS A 448 26.08 -16.00 -3.91
C LYS A 448 25.73 -16.73 -5.21
N ALA A 449 24.51 -17.22 -5.40
CA ALA A 449 24.13 -17.90 -6.63
C ALA A 449 24.19 -17.01 -7.89
N ILE A 450 23.91 -15.71 -7.75
CA ILE A 450 24.00 -14.74 -8.85
C ILE A 450 25.47 -14.39 -9.17
N PHE A 451 26.30 -14.23 -8.14
CA PHE A 451 27.67 -13.74 -8.30
C PHE A 451 28.73 -14.85 -8.39
N ASP A 452 28.49 -16.05 -7.89
CA ASP A 452 29.41 -17.20 -7.96
C ASP A 452 29.85 -17.54 -9.39
N PRO A 453 28.98 -17.51 -10.42
CA PRO A 453 29.42 -17.73 -11.80
C PRO A 453 30.39 -16.63 -12.27
N VAL A 454 30.14 -15.39 -11.86
CA VAL A 454 31.00 -14.24 -12.17
C VAL A 454 32.34 -14.37 -11.44
N PHE A 455 32.31 -14.72 -10.16
CA PHE A 455 33.52 -14.93 -9.38
C PHE A 455 34.36 -16.09 -9.93
N ARG A 456 33.75 -17.24 -10.24
CA ARG A 456 34.45 -18.38 -10.88
C ARG A 456 35.06 -18.00 -12.23
N ASP A 457 34.35 -17.21 -13.04
CA ASP A 457 34.89 -16.71 -14.31
C ASP A 457 36.08 -15.75 -14.09
N THR A 458 35.99 -14.87 -13.08
CA THR A 458 37.09 -13.95 -12.76
C THR A 458 38.30 -14.66 -12.15
N GLU A 459 38.09 -15.64 -11.26
CA GLU A 459 39.14 -16.45 -10.68
C GLU A 459 39.81 -17.33 -11.74
N GLY A 460 39.03 -17.93 -12.64
CA GLY A 460 39.55 -18.67 -13.79
C GLY A 460 40.43 -17.81 -14.69
N ARG A 461 40.00 -16.57 -14.98
CA ARG A 461 40.81 -15.59 -15.74
C ARG A 461 42.06 -15.18 -14.97
N PHE A 462 41.97 -14.99 -13.66
CA PHE A 462 43.11 -14.65 -12.82
C PHE A 462 44.16 -15.77 -12.78
N LEU A 463 43.72 -17.03 -12.66
CA LEU A 463 44.59 -18.20 -12.72
C LEU A 463 45.26 -18.33 -14.10
N LEU A 464 44.52 -18.11 -15.19
CA LEU A 464 45.07 -18.07 -16.55
C LEU A 464 46.15 -16.98 -16.72
N VAL A 465 45.92 -15.78 -16.18
CA VAL A 465 46.91 -14.70 -16.21
C VAL A 465 48.14 -15.06 -15.37
N LYS A 466 47.95 -15.66 -14.20
CA LYS A 466 49.04 -16.11 -13.33
C LYS A 466 49.87 -17.21 -14.01
N GLU A 467 49.22 -18.16 -14.69
CA GLU A 467 49.89 -19.21 -15.45
C GLU A 467 50.64 -18.63 -16.67
N GLN A 468 50.05 -17.67 -17.39
CA GLN A 468 50.74 -16.95 -18.46
C GLN A 468 51.97 -16.20 -17.94
N GLN A 469 51.88 -15.53 -16.79
CA GLN A 469 53.03 -14.86 -16.18
C GLN A 469 54.12 -15.85 -15.78
N GLN A 470 53.75 -17.02 -15.22
CA GLN A 470 54.71 -18.08 -14.92
C GLN A 470 55.39 -18.63 -16.18
N ARG A 471 54.63 -18.90 -17.25
CA ARG A 471 55.17 -19.31 -18.55
C ARG A 471 56.09 -18.24 -19.15
N GLN A 472 55.76 -16.96 -18.99
CA GLN A 472 56.65 -15.86 -19.41
C GLN A 472 57.93 -15.79 -18.56
N LYS A 473 57.83 -15.97 -17.24
CA LYS A 473 59.01 -16.05 -16.36
C LYS A 473 59.90 -17.23 -16.74
N GLN A 474 59.33 -18.41 -16.98
CA GLN A 474 60.06 -19.59 -17.45
C GLN A 474 60.71 -19.35 -18.82
N LYS A 475 59.97 -18.74 -19.78
CA LYS A 475 60.54 -18.36 -21.08
C LYS A 475 61.69 -17.37 -20.93
N ARG A 476 61.56 -16.35 -20.07
CA ARG A 476 62.63 -15.38 -19.79
C ARG A 476 63.84 -16.06 -19.16
N ALA A 477 63.63 -16.97 -18.19
CA ALA A 477 64.70 -17.74 -17.58
C ALA A 477 65.38 -18.69 -18.59
N TRP A 478 64.61 -19.30 -19.50
CA TRP A 478 65.15 -20.12 -20.59
C TRP A 478 65.94 -19.29 -21.60
N ILE A 479 65.43 -18.12 -22.00
CA ILE A 479 66.14 -17.16 -22.86
C ILE A 479 67.42 -16.68 -22.16
N GLN A 480 67.38 -16.36 -20.87
CA GLN A 480 68.55 -15.97 -20.11
C GLN A 480 69.57 -17.11 -20.01
N LYS A 481 69.13 -18.36 -19.83
CA LYS A 481 70.03 -19.53 -19.90
C LYS A 481 70.62 -19.70 -21.30
N GLN A 482 69.85 -19.50 -22.35
CA GLN A 482 70.32 -19.55 -23.74
C GLN A 482 71.32 -18.43 -24.02
N ILE A 483 71.07 -17.21 -23.57
CA ILE A 483 72.00 -16.08 -23.68
C ILE A 483 73.26 -16.38 -22.87
N ALA A 484 73.16 -16.86 -21.63
CA ALA A 484 74.33 -17.24 -20.83
C ALA A 484 75.14 -18.38 -21.49
N MET A 485 74.50 -19.39 -22.08
CA MET A 485 75.20 -20.42 -22.86
C MET A 485 75.81 -19.86 -24.15
N ARG A 486 75.14 -18.90 -24.80
CA ARG A 486 75.62 -18.23 -26.00
C ARG A 486 76.79 -17.29 -25.69
N ASP A 487 76.78 -16.61 -24.55
CA ASP A 487 77.87 -15.76 -24.06
C ASP A 487 79.05 -16.62 -23.57
N ILE A 488 78.80 -17.81 -23.00
CA ILE A 488 79.86 -18.80 -22.69
C ILE A 488 80.48 -19.39 -23.98
N SER A 489 79.71 -19.50 -25.07
CA SER A 489 80.23 -19.97 -26.37
C SER A 489 80.85 -18.84 -27.22
N LEU A 490 80.38 -17.60 -27.10
CA LEU A 490 80.97 -16.39 -27.70
C LEU A 490 82.21 -15.90 -26.93
N SER A 491 82.29 -16.17 -25.63
CA SER A 491 83.50 -15.94 -24.82
C SER A 491 84.66 -16.88 -25.18
N ARG A 492 84.46 -17.86 -26.07
CA ARG A 492 85.52 -18.76 -26.54
C ARG A 492 86.06 -18.43 -27.93
N GLN A 493 85.40 -17.56 -28.71
CA GLN A 493 85.84 -17.19 -30.05
C GLN A 493 85.35 -15.78 -30.42
N THR A 494 86.08 -14.75 -29.99
CA THR A 494 86.39 -13.56 -30.81
C THR A 494 87.56 -12.81 -30.16
N THR A 495 88.77 -13.11 -30.62
CA THR A 495 89.73 -12.05 -30.91
C THR A 495 89.30 -11.37 -32.20
N VAL A 496 89.27 -10.03 -32.14
CA VAL A 496 89.44 -9.09 -33.25
C VAL A 496 88.21 -8.78 -34.14
N GLU A 497 88.05 -7.46 -34.28
CA GLU A 497 87.48 -6.67 -35.37
C GLU A 497 86.05 -6.12 -35.30
N ASP A 498 86.03 -4.79 -35.43
CA ASP A 498 84.93 -3.87 -35.65
C ASP A 498 83.99 -4.34 -36.76
N THR A 499 82.69 -4.16 -36.54
CA THR A 499 81.80 -3.59 -37.57
C THR A 499 80.46 -3.17 -36.98
N GLN A 500 80.08 -1.95 -37.34
CA GLN A 500 78.77 -1.34 -37.14
C GLN A 500 77.64 -2.30 -37.54
N SER A 501 76.62 -2.49 -36.70
CA SER A 501 75.38 -3.13 -37.11
C SER A 501 74.16 -2.27 -36.83
N HIS A 502 73.48 -1.95 -37.92
CA HIS A 502 72.22 -1.23 -38.01
C HIS A 502 71.11 -1.87 -37.15
N ARG A 503 70.51 -1.07 -36.25
CA ARG A 503 69.18 -1.36 -35.71
C ARG A 503 68.15 -1.06 -36.80
N PRO A 504 67.31 -2.02 -37.25
CA PRO A 504 66.27 -1.73 -38.21
C PRO A 504 65.20 -0.84 -37.56
N ALA A 505 64.89 0.27 -38.22
CA ALA A 505 63.81 1.16 -37.81
C ALA A 505 62.47 0.41 -37.75
N PRO A 506 61.63 0.65 -36.73
CA PRO A 506 60.35 -0.02 -36.61
C PRO A 506 59.44 0.40 -37.77
N SER A 507 58.90 -0.61 -38.47
CA SER A 507 57.97 -0.47 -39.60
C SER A 507 56.91 0.63 -39.37
N PRO A 508 56.61 1.46 -40.40
CA PRO A 508 55.65 2.56 -40.31
C PRO A 508 54.25 2.11 -39.89
N GLU A 509 53.91 0.84 -40.14
CA GLU A 509 52.63 0.24 -39.77
C GLU A 509 52.48 0.07 -38.24
N ARG A 510 53.57 -0.25 -37.55
CA ARG A 510 53.60 -0.34 -36.08
C ARG A 510 53.46 1.03 -35.43
N GLN A 511 54.07 2.07 -36.03
CA GLN A 511 53.96 3.44 -35.51
C GLN A 511 52.56 4.02 -35.70
N MET A 512 51.89 3.73 -36.82
CA MET A 512 50.48 4.12 -37.02
C MET A 512 49.54 3.44 -36.03
N LYS A 513 49.75 2.15 -35.72
CA LYS A 513 48.91 1.42 -34.77
C LYS A 513 49.07 1.94 -33.33
N ILE A 514 50.29 2.31 -32.94
CA ILE A 514 50.56 2.93 -31.63
C ILE A 514 49.91 4.32 -31.54
N ARG A 515 50.02 5.15 -32.60
CA ARG A 515 49.36 6.46 -32.66
C ARG A 515 47.83 6.35 -32.63
N ARG A 516 47.24 5.39 -33.34
CA ARG A 516 45.78 5.16 -33.36
C ARG A 516 45.25 4.68 -32.00
N ASN A 517 46.00 3.82 -31.31
CA ASN A 517 45.63 3.36 -29.97
C ASN A 517 45.79 4.47 -28.91
N GLN A 518 46.77 5.38 -29.07
CA GLN A 518 46.92 6.55 -28.20
C GLN A 518 45.82 7.61 -28.43
N GLN A 519 45.31 7.74 -29.66
CA GLN A 519 44.17 8.61 -29.97
C GLN A 519 42.84 8.03 -29.46
N ASN A 520 42.66 6.70 -29.48
CA ASN A 520 41.46 6.04 -28.96
C ASN A 520 41.45 5.90 -27.43
N ALA A 521 42.60 6.07 -26.76
CA ALA A 521 42.73 6.10 -25.31
C ALA A 521 42.63 7.53 -24.72
N ARG A 522 42.18 8.50 -25.52
CA ARG A 522 41.99 9.88 -25.05
C ARG A 522 40.66 9.96 -24.30
N VAL A 523 40.71 9.70 -23.00
CA VAL A 523 39.58 9.91 -22.08
C VAL A 523 39.15 11.38 -22.22
N PRO A 524 37.88 11.66 -22.60
CA PRO A 524 37.39 13.02 -22.68
C PRO A 524 37.59 13.76 -21.36
N TRP A 525 38.05 15.02 -21.40
CA TRP A 525 38.38 15.78 -20.20
C TRP A 525 37.23 15.89 -19.19
N HIS A 526 35.98 15.97 -19.67
CA HIS A 526 34.80 15.98 -18.81
C HIS A 526 34.63 14.69 -17.99
N LEU A 527 35.05 13.53 -18.51
CA LEU A 527 35.03 12.27 -17.77
C LEU A 527 36.11 12.20 -16.70
N LEU A 528 37.25 12.89 -16.90
CA LEU A 528 38.25 13.04 -15.85
C LEU A 528 37.73 13.92 -14.71
N ASP A 529 37.03 15.00 -15.04
CA ASP A 529 36.41 15.89 -14.04
C ASP A 529 35.28 15.17 -13.27
N GLU A 530 34.45 14.39 -13.96
CA GLU A 530 33.41 13.54 -13.33
C GLU A 530 34.03 12.47 -12.41
N LEU A 531 35.10 11.80 -12.84
CA LEU A 531 35.78 10.80 -12.01
C LEU A 531 36.47 11.41 -10.79
N VAL A 532 37.00 12.64 -10.91
CA VAL A 532 37.57 13.38 -9.78
C VAL A 532 36.45 13.81 -8.81
N ALA A 533 35.30 14.22 -9.32
CA ALA A 533 34.13 14.55 -8.50
C ALA A 533 33.60 13.32 -7.76
N GLU A 534 33.46 12.17 -8.43
CA GLU A 534 33.05 10.92 -7.77
C GLU A 534 34.07 10.44 -6.74
N ARG A 535 35.38 10.59 -7.02
CA ARG A 535 36.41 10.24 -6.06
C ARG A 535 36.31 11.08 -4.78
N ARG A 536 36.08 12.39 -4.90
CA ARG A 536 35.85 13.27 -3.73
C ARG A 536 34.60 12.86 -2.96
N ARG A 537 33.51 12.56 -3.67
CA ARG A 537 32.26 12.09 -3.06
C ARG A 537 32.45 10.79 -2.26
N LEU A 538 33.22 9.84 -2.80
CA LEU A 538 33.56 8.60 -2.11
C LEU A 538 34.50 8.81 -0.92
N GLU A 539 35.43 9.77 -1.00
CA GLU A 539 36.30 10.14 0.12
C GLU A 539 35.48 10.79 1.26
N GLU A 540 34.50 11.64 0.93
CA GLU A 540 33.55 12.22 1.88
C GLU A 540 32.64 11.16 2.53
N GLU A 541 32.09 10.24 1.74
CA GLU A 541 31.27 9.12 2.25
C GLU A 541 32.10 8.22 3.18
N LYS A 542 33.35 7.91 2.83
CA LYS A 542 34.27 7.17 3.71
C LYS A 542 34.57 7.93 5.00
N ALA A 543 34.74 9.25 4.94
CA ALA A 543 34.95 10.07 6.13
C ALA A 543 33.73 10.04 7.06
N MET A 544 32.52 10.17 6.51
CA MET A 544 31.27 10.03 7.26
C MET A 544 31.12 8.64 7.89
N PHE A 545 31.43 7.58 7.14
CA PHE A 545 31.36 6.22 7.64
C PHE A 545 32.35 5.97 8.79
N ASN A 546 33.54 6.56 8.73
CA ASN A 546 34.53 6.48 9.80
C ASN A 546 34.09 7.23 11.07
N VAL A 547 33.39 8.37 10.92
CA VAL A 547 32.82 9.10 12.05
C VAL A 547 31.68 8.29 12.69
N TRP A 548 30.78 7.74 11.89
CA TRP A 548 29.68 6.90 12.38
C TRP A 548 30.18 5.60 13.03
N GLY A 549 31.20 4.95 12.45
CA GLY A 549 31.84 3.77 13.03
C GLY A 549 32.43 4.05 14.42
N LYS A 550 33.08 5.21 14.61
CA LYS A 550 33.62 5.62 15.92
C LYS A 550 32.53 5.92 16.95
N VAL A 551 31.42 6.55 16.54
CA VAL A 551 30.28 6.81 17.44
C VAL A 551 29.62 5.51 17.89
N HIS A 552 29.49 4.53 17.01
CA HIS A 552 28.87 3.24 17.33
C HIS A 552 29.73 2.39 18.28
N VAL A 553 31.06 2.42 18.12
CA VAL A 553 31.99 1.78 19.05
C VAL A 553 32.01 2.47 20.42
N SER A 554 31.95 3.81 20.45
CA SER A 554 31.87 4.59 21.70
C SER A 554 30.57 4.34 22.48
N MET A 555 29.42 4.21 21.80
CA MET A 555 28.15 3.88 22.46
C MET A 555 28.12 2.44 22.99
N LYS A 556 28.78 1.48 22.32
CA LYS A 556 28.92 0.11 22.86
C LYS A 556 29.83 0.07 24.08
N ALA A 557 30.94 0.82 24.10
CA ALA A 557 31.83 0.90 25.26
C ALA A 557 31.14 1.53 26.48
N LYS A 558 30.29 2.53 26.29
CA LYS A 558 29.53 3.19 27.37
C LYS A 558 28.42 2.33 27.99
N ARG A 559 27.95 1.30 27.27
CA ARG A 559 26.96 0.33 27.79
C ARG A 559 27.58 -0.86 28.53
N GLN A 560 28.90 -1.03 28.48
CA GLN A 560 29.61 -2.15 29.11
C GLN A 560 30.43 -1.77 30.34
N ALA A 561 30.38 -0.50 30.79
CA ALA A 561 30.95 -0.11 32.06
C ALA A 561 29.88 -0.27 33.15
N PRO A 562 29.96 -1.29 34.03
CA PRO A 562 29.14 -1.31 35.24
C PRO A 562 29.62 -0.20 36.18
N ASP A 563 28.67 0.59 36.68
CA ASP A 563 28.90 1.59 37.73
C ASP A 563 29.61 0.91 38.92
N LYS A 564 30.78 1.43 39.27
CA LYS A 564 31.48 1.17 40.52
C LYS A 564 31.39 2.39 41.42
#